data_AF-A0A2A8TUZ5-F1
#
_entry.id   AF-A0A2A8TUZ5-F1
#
_cell.length_a   1.000
_cell.length_b   1.000
_cell.length_c   1.000
_cell.angle_alpha   90.00
_cell.angle_beta   90.00
_cell.angle_gamma   90.00
#
_symmetry.space_group_name_H-M   'P 1'
#
loop_
_entity.id
_entity.type
_entity.pdbx_description
1 polymer ?
#
loop_
_entity_poly.entity_id
_entity_poly.type
_entity_poly.pdbx_seq_one_letter_code
_entity_poly.pdbx_strand_id
1 'polypeptide(L)' 'MKKGSIRRIFLKEWTFTLVLIAIFLNVYIQKTGITHISLLELLFIPIIFIIAHFIDKKFAKYAS' A
#
# COMPACT_ATOMS: atom_id res chain seq x y z
N MET A 1 25.27 -10.25 -7.93
CA MET A 1 23.83 -10.44 -7.61
C MET A 1 23.01 -10.38 -8.90
N LYS A 2 22.23 -11.42 -9.22
CA LYS A 2 21.46 -11.51 -10.48
C LYS A 2 20.30 -10.50 -10.49
N LYS A 3 20.27 -9.60 -11.48
CA LYS A 3 19.27 -8.54 -11.73
C LYS A 3 17.80 -9.02 -11.59
N GLY A 4 17.52 -10.30 -11.84
CA GLY A 4 16.19 -10.90 -11.70
C GLY A 4 15.70 -11.13 -10.26
N SER A 5 16.60 -11.23 -9.27
CA SER A 5 16.21 -11.46 -7.87
C SER A 5 15.60 -10.21 -7.22
N ILE A 6 16.20 -9.04 -7.50
CA ILE A 6 15.76 -7.74 -6.97
C ILE A 6 14.35 -7.40 -7.47
N ARG A 7 14.04 -7.70 -8.74
CA ARG A 7 12.71 -7.46 -9.32
C ARG A 7 11.63 -8.31 -8.65
N ARG A 8 11.91 -9.56 -8.29
CA ARG A 8 10.94 -10.43 -7.59
C ARG A 8 10.67 -9.96 -6.16
N ILE A 9 11.69 -9.53 -5.44
CA ILE A 9 11.54 -9.00 -4.08
C ILE A 9 10.68 -7.74 -4.11
N PHE A 10 10.97 -6.84 -5.05
CA PHE A 10 10.20 -5.60 -5.24
C PHE A 10 8.73 -5.87 -5.61
N LEU A 11 8.46 -6.84 -6.49
CA LEU A 11 7.10 -7.25 -6.82
C LEU A 11 6.36 -7.83 -5.61
N LYS A 12 7.03 -8.62 -4.77
CA LYS A 12 6.43 -9.24 -3.58
C LYS A 12 6.03 -8.18 -2.54
N GLU A 13 6.87 -7.18 -2.30
CA GLU A 13 6.56 -6.02 -1.45
C GLU A 13 5.37 -5.23 -1.98
N TRP A 14 5.34 -4.94 -3.27
CA TRP A 14 4.23 -4.23 -3.91
C TRP A 14 2.90 -4.99 -3.82
N THR A 15 2.95 -6.32 -3.98
CA THR A 15 1.75 -7.16 -3.90
C THR A 15 1.16 -7.12 -2.50
N PHE A 16 2.01 -7.14 -1.46
CA PHE A 16 1.56 -7.04 -0.07
C PHE A 16 0.86 -5.71 0.21
N THR A 17 1.44 -4.58 -0.24
CA THR A 17 0.82 -3.26 -0.08
C THR A 17 -0.53 -3.17 -0.80
N LEU A 18 -0.64 -3.70 -2.03
CA LEU A 18 -1.89 -3.72 -2.78
C LEU A 18 -2.98 -4.56 -2.11
N VAL A 19 -2.63 -5.74 -1.57
CA VAL A 19 -3.57 -6.60 -0.84
C VAL A 19 -4.09 -5.88 0.41
N LEU A 20 -3.20 -5.21 1.15
CA LEU A 20 -3.60 -4.51 2.38
C LEU A 20 -4.53 -3.33 2.09
N ILE A 21 -4.25 -2.58 1.01
CA ILE A 21 -5.14 -1.52 0.51
C ILE A 21 -6.51 -2.11 0.16
N ALA A 22 -6.56 -3.22 -0.59
CA ALA A 22 -7.81 -3.83 -1.02
C ALA A 22 -8.68 -4.31 0.16
N ILE A 23 -8.06 -4.93 1.18
CA ILE A 23 -8.77 -5.37 2.39
C ILE A 23 -9.35 -4.17 3.13
N PHE A 24 -8.55 -3.11 3.34
CA PHE A 24 -9.01 -1.90 4.01
C PHE A 24 -10.15 -1.22 3.25
N LEU A 25 -10.03 -1.13 1.92
CA LEU A 25 -11.06 -0.56 1.07
C LEU A 25 -12.36 -1.36 1.21
N ASN A 26 -12.27 -2.69 1.16
CA ASN A 26 -13.44 -3.57 1.26
C ASN A 26 -14.13 -3.45 2.63
N VAL A 27 -13.37 -3.45 3.73
CA VAL A 27 -13.90 -3.27 5.08
C VAL A 27 -14.53 -1.89 5.26
N TYR A 28 -13.89 -0.85 4.73
CA TYR A 28 -14.40 0.52 4.80
C TYR A 28 -15.71 0.67 4.02
N ILE A 29 -15.80 0.12 2.80
CA ILE A 29 -17.03 0.09 2.01
C ILE A 29 -18.14 -0.67 2.75
N GLN A 30 -17.82 -1.80 3.38
CA GLN A 30 -18.78 -2.57 4.17
C GLN A 30 -19.33 -1.80 5.38
N LYS A 31 -18.48 -1.03 6.07
CA LYS A 31 -18.88 -0.30 7.28
C LYS A 31 -19.68 0.97 6.98
N THR A 32 -19.27 1.71 5.95
CA THR A 32 -19.82 3.04 5.65
C THR A 32 -20.99 2.97 4.67
N GLY A 33 -21.09 1.90 3.87
CA GLY A 33 -22.07 1.76 2.80
C GLY A 33 -21.72 2.64 1.59
N ILE A 34 -21.89 2.11 0.38
CA ILE A 34 -21.41 2.71 -0.89
C ILE A 34 -21.93 4.15 -1.11
N THR A 35 -23.08 4.49 -0.53
CA THR A 35 -23.78 5.76 -0.71
C THR A 35 -23.23 6.92 0.11
N HIS A 36 -22.42 6.67 1.14
CA HIS A 36 -21.83 7.73 2.00
C HIS A 36 -20.31 7.84 1.85
N ILE A 37 -19.71 7.12 0.90
CA ILE A 37 -18.26 7.11 0.71
C ILE A 37 -17.84 8.37 -0.01
N SER A 38 -17.14 9.25 0.72
CA SER A 38 -16.43 10.36 0.08
C SER A 38 -15.22 9.81 -0.68
N LEU A 39 -15.09 10.19 -1.96
CA LEU A 39 -13.95 9.81 -2.80
C LEU A 39 -12.60 10.18 -2.15
N LEU A 40 -12.57 11.29 -1.42
CA LEU A 40 -11.39 11.73 -0.67
C LEU A 40 -11.02 10.76 0.46
N GLU A 41 -12.00 10.26 1.22
CA GLU A 41 -11.74 9.29 2.29
C GLU A 41 -11.30 7.93 1.72
N LEU A 42 -11.89 7.54 0.59
CA LEU A 42 -11.50 6.34 -0.14
C LEU A 42 -10.05 6.40 -0.63
N LEU A 43 -9.61 7.58 -1.11
CA LEU A 43 -8.25 7.81 -1.58
C LEU A 43 -7.25 8.04 -0.44
N PHE A 44 -7.70 8.47 0.73
CA PHE A 44 -6.83 8.70 1.89
C PHE A 44 -6.12 7.42 2.35
N ILE A 45 -6.85 6.30 2.36
CA ILE A 45 -6.34 4.98 2.74
C ILE A 45 -5.16 4.52 1.86
N PRO A 46 -5.27 4.44 0.51
CA PRO A 46 -4.15 4.05 -0.34
C PRO A 46 -3.00 5.05 -0.30
N ILE A 47 -3.27 6.34 -0.11
CA ILE A 47 -2.21 7.36 -0.01
C ILE A 47 -1.33 7.13 1.22
N ILE A 48 -1.91 6.83 2.39
CA ILE A 48 -1.14 6.52 3.61
C ILE A 48 -0.25 5.31 3.38
N PHE A 49 -0.77 4.25 2.74
CA PHE A 49 0.00 3.04 2.45
C PHE A 49 1.19 3.30 1.52
N ILE A 50 1.01 4.15 0.50
CA ILE A 50 2.09 4.54 -0.41
C ILE A 50 3.15 5.36 0.33
N ILE A 51 2.73 6.32 1.17
CA ILE A 51 3.65 7.14 1.96
C ILE A 51 4.43 6.26 2.93
N ALA A 52 3.76 5.34 3.63
CA ALA A 52 4.41 4.39 4.54
C ALA A 52 5.45 3.53 3.81
N HIS A 53 5.13 2.99 2.64
CA HIS A 53 6.09 2.23 1.82
C HIS A 53 7.29 3.09 1.38
N PHE A 54 7.06 4.37 1.04
CA PHE A 54 8.14 5.28 0.66
C PHE A 54 9.05 5.64 1.83
N ILE A 55 8.47 5.84 3.02
CA ILE A 55 9.20 6.07 4.27
C ILE A 55 10.04 4.85 4.61
N ASP A 56 9.47 3.65 4.58
CA ASP A 56 10.16 2.39 4.87
C ASP A 56 11.38 2.20 3.95
N LYS A 57 11.19 2.41 2.64
CA LYS A 57 12.28 2.37 1.65
C LYS A 57 13.34 3.44 1.89
N LYS A 58 12.95 4.63 2.35
CA LYS A 58 13.89 5.71 2.69
C LYS A 58 14.70 5.33 3.94
N PHE A 59 14.07 4.80 4.98
CA PHE A 59 14.75 4.34 6.19
C PHE A 59 15.68 3.15 5.93
N ALA A 60 15.27 2.18 5.10
CA ALA A 60 16.13 1.08 4.69
C ALA A 60 17.42 1.56 4.01
N LYS A 61 17.39 2.72 3.34
CA LYS A 61 18.58 3.35 2.75
C LYS A 61 19.48 4.05 3.77
N TYR A 62 18.93 4.50 4.91
CA TYR A 62 19.71 5.10 6.01
C TYR A 62 20.23 4.08 7.02
N ALA A 63 19.64 2.89 7.06
CA ALA A 63 20.05 1.79 7.94
C ALA A 63 21.14 0.89 7.32
N SER A 64 21.62 1.20 6.12
CA SER A 64 22.71 0.51 5.40
C SER A 64 23.94 1.39 5.30
#